data_AF-A0A3N5VC61-F1
#
_entry.id   AF-A0A3N5VC61-F1
#
_cell.length_a   1.000
_cell.length_b   1.000
_cell.length_c   1.000
_cell.angle_alpha   90.00
_cell.angle_beta   90.00
_cell.angle_gamma   90.00
#
_symmetry.space_group_name_H-M   'P 1'
#
loop_
_entity.id
_entity.type
_entity.pdbx_description
1 polymer ?
#
loop_
_entity_poly.entity_id
_entity_poly.type
_entity_poly.pdbx_seq_one_letter_code
_entity_poly.pdbx_strand_id
1 'polypeptide(L)'
;MSGGELGYAAEASGAVTQLTSKSTGVTLNKSAGQITMNNAELANVTNVTFTLTNSTISAKDVVVLSVASGATAGAYNCWVSGKGVGSCTITLRNLSGGALSEAVVINFAVIHVL
;
A
#
# COMPACT_ATOMS: atom_id res chain seq x y z
N MET A 1 -14.33 -12.53 11.76
CA MET A 1 -15.35 -11.48 11.70
C MET A 1 -16.46 -11.86 12.67
N SER A 2 -16.50 -11.20 13.81
CA SER A 2 -17.63 -11.28 14.74
C SER A 2 -18.79 -10.41 14.22
N GLY A 3 -19.98 -10.58 14.78
CA GLY A 3 -21.26 -10.11 14.21
C GLY A 3 -21.45 -8.60 14.00
N GLY A 4 -20.45 -7.76 14.24
CA GLY A 4 -20.49 -6.30 13.98
C GLY A 4 -19.37 -5.77 13.08
N GLU A 5 -18.47 -6.62 12.58
CA GLU A 5 -17.31 -6.19 11.79
C GLU A 5 -17.53 -6.41 10.29
N LEU A 6 -17.28 -5.39 9.46
CA LEU A 6 -17.21 -5.51 8.01
C LEU A 6 -15.73 -5.56 7.56
N GLY A 7 -15.38 -6.50 6.69
CA GLY A 7 -14.04 -6.60 6.12
C GLY A 7 -13.69 -7.98 5.57
N TYR A 8 -12.39 -8.26 5.44
CA TYR A 8 -11.87 -9.52 4.91
C TYR A 8 -11.52 -10.52 6.01
N ALA A 9 -11.71 -11.81 5.72
CA ALA A 9 -11.18 -12.90 6.55
C ALA A 9 -9.65 -12.98 6.45
N ALA A 10 -9.03 -13.69 7.39
CA ALA A 10 -7.59 -13.93 7.40
C ALA A 10 -7.09 -14.54 6.07
N GLU A 11 -7.84 -15.50 5.51
CA GLU A 11 -7.50 -16.16 4.24
C GLU A 11 -7.49 -15.20 3.03
N ALA A 12 -8.30 -14.14 3.08
CA ALA A 12 -8.37 -13.12 2.04
C ALA A 12 -7.35 -11.99 2.25
N SER A 13 -6.56 -12.07 3.32
CA SER A 13 -5.51 -11.12 3.68
C SER A 13 -4.11 -11.73 3.55
N GLY A 14 -3.08 -10.89 3.51
CA GLY A 14 -1.69 -11.36 3.52
C GLY A 14 -0.71 -10.22 3.79
N ALA A 15 0.58 -10.51 3.73
CA ALA A 15 1.64 -9.52 3.87
C ALA A 15 2.75 -9.74 2.83
N VAL A 16 3.40 -8.65 2.41
CA VAL A 16 4.56 -8.67 1.50
C VAL A 16 5.53 -7.55 1.86
N THR A 17 6.83 -7.77 1.65
CA THR A 17 7.89 -6.78 1.93
C THR A 17 8.65 -6.42 0.65
N GLN A 18 8.92 -5.14 0.42
CA GLN A 18 9.80 -4.69 -0.67
C GLN A 18 11.26 -5.06 -0.37
N LEU A 19 11.94 -5.69 -1.33
CA LEU A 19 13.30 -6.19 -1.11
C LEU A 19 14.39 -5.15 -1.41
N THR A 20 14.26 -4.38 -2.49
CA THR A 20 15.41 -3.62 -3.04
C THR A 20 15.33 -2.11 -2.79
N SER A 21 14.17 -1.48 -3.01
CA SER A 21 13.97 -0.03 -2.90
C SER A 21 12.51 0.33 -2.65
N LYS A 22 12.22 1.58 -2.29
CA LYS A 22 10.85 2.09 -2.14
C LYS A 22 10.04 2.10 -3.44
N SER A 23 10.70 2.02 -4.60
CA SER A 23 10.06 1.91 -5.93
C SER A 23 9.92 0.47 -6.43
N THR A 24 10.43 -0.51 -5.67
CA THR A 24 10.36 -1.92 -6.06
C THR A 24 8.92 -2.40 -6.03
N GLY A 25 8.43 -2.93 -7.16
CA GLY A 25 7.10 -3.53 -7.21
C GLY A 25 6.97 -4.74 -6.28
N VAL A 26 5.75 -5.03 -5.84
CA VAL A 26 5.43 -6.21 -5.02
C VAL A 26 4.27 -6.97 -5.63
N THR A 27 4.19 -8.26 -5.36
CA THR A 27 3.07 -9.10 -5.75
C THR A 27 2.39 -9.65 -4.51
N LEU A 28 1.09 -9.40 -4.36
CA LEU A 28 0.26 -10.03 -3.34
C LEU A 28 -1.17 -10.18 -3.88
N ASN A 29 -1.52 -11.41 -4.27
CA ASN A 29 -2.83 -11.73 -4.86
C ASN A 29 -3.87 -12.01 -3.76
N LYS A 30 -4.23 -10.97 -3.00
CA LYS A 30 -5.17 -11.01 -1.87
C LYS A 30 -6.07 -9.78 -1.90
N SER A 31 -7.33 -9.89 -1.47
CA SER A 31 -8.26 -8.76 -1.47
C SER A 31 -7.93 -7.70 -0.42
N ALA A 32 -7.14 -8.04 0.60
CA ALA A 32 -6.53 -7.09 1.50
C ALA A 32 -5.11 -7.53 1.88
N GLY A 33 -4.36 -6.63 2.50
CA GLY A 33 -3.07 -7.00 3.05
C GLY A 33 -2.23 -5.84 3.53
N GLN A 34 -1.03 -6.19 4.00
CA GLN A 34 -0.01 -5.25 4.46
C GLN A 34 1.19 -5.30 3.53
N ILE A 35 1.68 -4.12 3.16
CA ILE A 35 2.90 -3.96 2.37
C ILE A 35 3.91 -3.24 3.26
N THR A 36 4.96 -3.95 3.66
CA THR A 36 6.11 -3.34 4.34
C THR A 36 7.04 -2.78 3.27
N MET A 37 7.12 -1.46 3.17
CA MET A 37 8.01 -0.80 2.23
C MET A 37 9.48 -0.93 2.66
N ASN A 38 10.37 -0.84 1.68
CA ASN A 38 11.80 -0.74 1.93
C ASN A 38 12.14 0.59 2.63
N ASN A 39 13.23 0.62 3.39
CA ASN A 39 13.66 1.76 4.21
C ASN A 39 14.67 2.69 3.52
N ALA A 40 14.83 2.61 2.19
CA ALA A 40 15.67 3.56 1.44
C ALA A 40 15.24 5.00 1.70
N GLU A 41 16.17 5.94 1.72
CA GLU A 41 15.84 7.33 1.99
C GLU A 41 14.81 7.90 1.00
N LEU A 42 13.80 8.61 1.51
CA LEU A 42 12.91 9.44 0.73
C LEU A 42 13.09 10.90 1.14
N ALA A 43 13.59 11.72 0.22
CA ALA A 43 13.83 13.13 0.45
C ALA A 43 12.55 13.91 0.80
N ASN A 44 12.71 15.07 1.43
CA ASN A 44 11.58 15.90 1.83
C ASN A 44 10.71 16.33 0.62
N VAL A 45 9.39 16.34 0.80
CA VAL A 45 8.39 16.78 -0.21
C VAL A 45 8.45 15.97 -1.52
N THR A 46 9.11 14.81 -1.52
CA THR A 46 9.22 13.95 -2.71
C THR A 46 8.28 12.76 -2.67
N ASN A 47 7.99 12.24 -3.87
CA ASN A 47 7.15 11.07 -4.08
C ASN A 47 8.01 9.88 -4.54
N VAL A 48 7.61 8.69 -4.11
CA VAL A 48 8.06 7.43 -4.70
C VAL A 48 6.85 6.59 -5.06
N THR A 49 6.91 5.90 -6.19
CA THR A 49 5.81 5.07 -6.69
C THR A 49 6.30 3.67 -6.96
N PHE A 50 5.49 2.68 -6.63
CA PHE A 50 5.72 1.28 -6.98
C PHE A 50 4.41 0.63 -7.43
N THR A 51 4.52 -0.50 -8.13
CA THR A 51 3.36 -1.28 -8.58
C THR A 51 3.05 -2.40 -7.58
N LEU A 52 1.79 -2.51 -7.17
CA LEU A 52 1.22 -3.71 -6.57
C LEU A 52 0.60 -4.56 -7.69
N THR A 53 1.18 -5.73 -7.96
CA THR A 53 0.56 -6.77 -8.79
C THR A 53 -0.38 -7.59 -7.90
N ASN A 54 -1.66 -7.60 -8.25
CA ASN A 54 -2.71 -8.27 -7.48
C ASN A 54 -3.88 -8.67 -8.39
N SER A 55 -3.98 -9.97 -8.70
CA SER A 55 -5.01 -10.53 -9.59
C SER A 55 -6.44 -10.39 -9.08
N THR A 56 -6.64 -10.02 -7.80
CA THR A 56 -7.99 -9.75 -7.27
C THR A 56 -8.54 -8.40 -7.73
N ILE A 57 -7.72 -7.50 -8.26
CA ILE A 57 -8.17 -6.17 -8.71
C ILE A 57 -8.82 -6.25 -10.10
N SER A 58 -10.08 -5.83 -10.18
CA SER A 58 -10.87 -5.68 -11.39
C SER A 58 -10.89 -4.25 -11.95
N ALA A 59 -11.49 -4.07 -13.12
CA ALA A 59 -11.55 -2.79 -13.82
C ALA A 59 -12.32 -1.69 -13.06
N LYS A 60 -13.29 -2.04 -12.21
CA LYS A 60 -14.13 -1.06 -11.51
C LYS A 60 -13.77 -0.86 -10.05
N ASP A 61 -12.91 -1.72 -9.50
CA ASP A 61 -12.65 -1.75 -8.07
C ASP A 61 -12.01 -0.47 -7.54
N VAL A 62 -12.28 -0.19 -6.28
CA VAL A 62 -11.60 0.83 -5.48
C VAL A 62 -10.55 0.13 -4.61
N VAL A 63 -9.31 0.59 -4.67
CA VAL A 63 -8.25 0.16 -3.76
C VAL A 63 -8.04 1.25 -2.72
N VAL A 64 -8.41 0.96 -1.47
CA VAL A 64 -8.24 1.87 -0.33
C VAL A 64 -6.91 1.58 0.34
N LEU A 65 -6.18 2.63 0.69
CA LEU A 65 -4.87 2.55 1.32
C LEU A 65 -4.86 3.29 2.66
N SER A 66 -4.00 2.85 3.58
CA SER A 66 -3.70 3.58 4.81
C SER A 66 -2.28 3.30 5.27
N VAL A 67 -1.58 4.33 5.77
CA VAL A 67 -0.32 4.15 6.50
C VAL A 67 -0.66 3.55 7.86
N ALA A 68 -0.20 2.33 8.10
CA ALA A 68 -0.57 1.54 9.27
C ALA A 68 0.44 1.66 10.41
N SER A 69 1.74 1.56 10.10
CA SER A 69 2.82 1.55 11.09
C SER A 69 4.18 1.76 10.41
N GLY A 70 5.27 1.65 11.20
CA GLY A 70 6.63 1.76 10.67
C GLY A 70 7.00 3.15 10.17
N ALA A 71 6.25 4.18 10.58
CA ALA A 71 6.39 5.56 10.13
C ALA A 71 6.12 6.55 11.27
N THR A 72 6.79 7.69 11.23
CA THR A 72 6.46 8.84 12.08
C THR A 72 5.05 9.33 11.75
N ALA A 73 4.22 9.54 12.79
CA ALA A 73 2.83 9.93 12.62
C ALA A 73 2.68 11.24 11.82
N GLY A 74 1.90 11.19 10.74
CA GLY A 74 1.67 12.34 9.85
C GLY A 74 2.82 12.67 8.90
N ALA A 75 3.93 11.92 8.92
CA ALA A 75 5.10 12.20 8.07
C ALA A 75 4.91 11.73 6.61
N TYR A 76 3.96 10.82 6.35
CA TYR A 76 3.69 10.32 5.00
C TYR A 76 2.21 10.33 4.64
N ASN A 77 1.96 10.51 3.34
CA ASN A 77 0.67 10.24 2.72
C ASN A 77 0.83 9.18 1.63
N CYS A 78 -0.17 8.31 1.47
CA CYS A 78 -0.20 7.28 0.42
C CYS A 78 -1.51 7.31 -0.35
N TRP A 79 -1.45 7.06 -1.66
CA TRP A 79 -2.64 6.99 -2.51
C TRP A 79 -2.38 6.10 -3.73
N VAL A 80 -3.48 5.66 -4.35
CA VAL A 80 -3.44 4.97 -5.64
C VAL A 80 -3.32 6.02 -6.74
N SER A 81 -2.21 6.01 -7.48
CA SER A 81 -1.93 6.96 -8.56
C SER A 81 -2.33 6.43 -9.95
N GLY A 82 -2.65 5.15 -10.06
CA GLY A 82 -3.02 4.48 -11.30
C GLY A 82 -3.54 3.08 -11.02
N LYS A 83 -4.42 2.57 -11.88
CA LYS A 83 -5.04 1.25 -11.71
C LYS A 83 -5.28 0.59 -13.06
N GLY A 84 -4.96 -0.69 -13.14
CA GLY A 84 -5.32 -1.58 -14.23
C GLY A 84 -6.01 -2.84 -13.70
N VAL A 85 -6.46 -3.70 -14.59
CA VAL A 85 -6.87 -5.05 -14.18
C VAL A 85 -5.64 -5.79 -13.68
N GLY A 86 -5.75 -6.42 -12.52
CA GLY A 86 -4.67 -7.18 -11.90
C GLY A 86 -3.55 -6.36 -11.26
N SER A 87 -3.64 -5.02 -11.22
CA SER A 87 -2.60 -4.18 -10.60
C SER A 87 -3.04 -2.76 -10.26
N CYS A 88 -2.32 -2.12 -9.34
CA CYS A 88 -2.38 -0.67 -9.13
C CYS A 88 -1.00 -0.09 -8.82
N THR A 89 -0.82 1.21 -9.07
CA THR A 89 0.37 1.94 -8.64
C THR A 89 0.07 2.68 -7.35
N ILE A 90 0.94 2.49 -6.35
CA ILE A 90 0.85 3.11 -5.04
C ILE A 90 1.95 4.16 -4.97
N THR A 91 1.56 5.39 -4.67
CA THR A 91 2.50 6.49 -4.43
C THR A 91 2.54 6.82 -2.95
N LEU A 92 3.75 6.94 -2.41
CA LEU A 92 4.03 7.43 -1.07
C LEU A 92 4.73 8.80 -1.19
N ARG A 93 4.29 9.78 -0.42
CA ARG A 93 4.93 11.10 -0.31
C ARG A 93 5.45 11.34 1.09
N ASN A 94 6.70 11.80 1.20
CA ASN A 94 7.23 12.37 2.44
C ASN A 94 6.71 13.82 2.59
N LEU A 95 5.98 14.09 3.68
CA LEU A 95 5.37 15.37 4.02
C LEU A 95 6.07 16.07 5.20
N SER A 96 7.20 15.53 5.65
CA SER A 96 7.91 16.04 6.82
C SER A 96 8.72 17.33 6.52
N GLY A 97 9.67 17.66 7.39
CA GLY A 97 10.65 18.75 7.18
C GLY A 97 12.02 18.25 6.69
N GLY A 98 12.21 16.95 6.48
CA GLY A 98 13.52 16.36 6.21
C GLY A 98 13.48 15.04 5.44
N ALA A 99 14.65 14.50 5.12
CA ALA A 99 14.76 13.17 4.53
C ALA A 99 14.47 12.10 5.59
N LEU A 100 13.74 11.05 5.21
CA LEU A 100 13.33 9.97 6.12
C LEU A 100 13.57 8.60 5.47
N SER A 101 14.08 7.65 6.26
CA SER A 101 14.46 6.30 5.85
C SER A 101 13.65 5.24 6.62
N GLU A 102 12.34 5.48 6.77
CA GLU A 102 11.45 4.62 7.55
C GLU A 102 10.85 3.49 6.70
N ALA A 103 10.69 2.30 7.27
CA ALA A 103 10.05 1.16 6.63
C ALA A 103 8.51 1.24 6.79
N VAL A 104 7.89 2.14 6.01
CA VAL A 104 6.46 2.42 6.09
C VAL A 104 5.64 1.16 5.77
N VAL A 105 4.71 0.81 6.64
CA VAL A 105 3.74 -0.28 6.40
C VAL A 105 2.43 0.31 5.89
N ILE A 106 1.98 -0.15 4.72
CA ILE A 106 0.73 0.27 4.09
C ILE A 106 -0.28 -0.86 4.15
N ASN A 107 -1.45 -0.61 4.73
CA ASN A 107 -2.60 -1.48 4.57
C ASN A 107 -3.30 -1.18 3.25
N PHE A 108 -3.79 -2.21 2.56
CA PHE A 108 -4.71 -2.05 1.44
C PHE A 108 -5.93 -2.96 1.55
N ALA A 109 -7.01 -2.55 0.90
CA ALA A 109 -8.25 -3.31 0.71
C ALA A 109 -8.82 -3.05 -0.69
N VAL A 110 -9.31 -4.10 -1.36
CA VAL A 110 -9.91 -4.07 -2.71
C VAL A 110 -11.43 -4.15 -2.61
N ILE A 111 -12.10 -3.02 -2.71
CA ILE A 111 -13.56 -2.93 -2.66
C ILE A 111 -14.11 -3.08 -4.08
N HIS A 112 -14.82 -4.19 -4.31
CA HIS A 112 -15.42 -4.48 -5.61
C HIS A 112 -16.59 -3.56 -5.93
N VAL A 113 -16.60 -3.04 -7.15
CA VAL A 113 -17.72 -2.26 -7.70
C VAL A 113 -18.28 -3.03 -8.88
N LEU A 114 -19.59 -3.29 -8.87
CA LEU A 114 -20.29 -4.07 -9.90
C LEU A 114 -20.49 -3.31 -11.22
#